data_AF-A0A167I8X5-F1
#
_entry.id   AF-A0A167I8X5-F1
#
_cell.length_a   1.000
_cell.length_b   1.000
_cell.length_c   1.000
_cell.angle_alpha   90.00
_cell.angle_beta   90.00
_cell.angle_gamma   90.00
#
_symmetry.space_group_name_H-M   'P 1'
#
loop_
_entity.id
_entity.type
_entity.pdbx_description
1 polymer ?
#
loop_
_entity_poly.entity_id
_entity_poly.type
_entity_poly.pdbx_seq_one_letter_code
_entity_poly.pdbx_strand_id
1 'polypeptide(L)'
;MLRKGIDVYCYVSLPGAYVNFSLPGKDIIRRDSSQNFTGNQLDLEWPHADWRGRGCFKWTVFGQAGNVLVSREVTVNAMTGSMYGASSIAPFDTPAVMKDDHCVCYGYYVAGKGVLGLSDRHQIWVTVTPRRDNWMGDLIPPGSAIEQRSFSLFVLPGTHNAGMNTMDKISAFMRNQTKAPIIGATAVKFTKLSSLLAWRCIHNLAITQKESVTDMLKIGTRMFDFRPAFLYGVSAAKARSIENVYATHARIPGISMAKFLKELVSFLEDNTTEIVVLCLKHGGSRGCEKPTRTQLKWALESAFPASIQVGWGYAFLGKSVAELRASKTRVIIPEGAKGFDTWKGENHRAFSPEKIINNVFEKLTTERQAEAHITRLRCALTPTATGRGIIAHSAISGPSSSPLMEVKARSDIKTLKWIRDHALERLKADTSITVGNDFIDGQTVDACVSLSARRFGVPDPVLMDGNV
;
A
#
# COMPACT_ATOMS: atom_id res chain seq x y z
N MET A 1 -34.60 14.82 0.04
CA MET A 1 -34.43 14.16 1.37
C MET A 1 -32.97 14.28 1.77
N LEU A 2 -32.68 14.76 2.98
CA LEU A 2 -31.30 14.88 3.49
C LEU A 2 -30.73 13.47 3.74
N ARG A 3 -29.60 13.16 3.10
CA ARG A 3 -28.93 11.86 3.21
C ARG A 3 -27.41 12.01 3.07
N LYS A 4 -26.66 11.06 3.64
CA LYS A 4 -25.23 10.90 3.39
C LYS A 4 -24.88 9.45 3.07
N GLY A 5 -24.21 9.26 1.93
CA GLY A 5 -23.81 7.95 1.45
C GLY A 5 -22.47 7.46 1.98
N ILE A 6 -22.36 6.15 2.14
CA ILE A 6 -21.17 5.39 2.52
C ILE A 6 -21.03 4.24 1.52
N ASP A 7 -19.87 4.10 0.90
CA ASP A 7 -19.49 2.91 0.14
C ASP A 7 -18.64 2.01 1.03
N VAL A 8 -19.02 0.74 1.14
CA VAL A 8 -18.29 -0.26 1.93
C VAL A 8 -17.64 -1.28 1.01
N TYR A 9 -16.37 -1.55 1.25
CA TYR A 9 -15.56 -2.53 0.52
C TYR A 9 -14.98 -3.53 1.50
N CYS A 10 -15.02 -4.81 1.13
CA CYS A 10 -14.55 -5.87 2.01
C CYS A 10 -13.76 -6.92 1.24
N TYR A 11 -12.69 -7.41 1.87
CA TYR A 11 -11.98 -8.61 1.46
C TYR A 11 -11.77 -9.51 2.68
N VAL A 12 -12.14 -10.78 2.58
CA VAL A 12 -12.01 -11.77 3.65
C VAL A 12 -11.37 -13.03 3.09
N SER A 13 -10.24 -13.44 3.68
CA SER A 13 -9.58 -14.71 3.40
C SER A 13 -9.27 -15.50 4.67
N LEU A 14 -9.48 -14.91 5.86
CA LEU A 14 -9.40 -15.64 7.11
C LEU A 14 -10.54 -16.68 7.16
N PRO A 15 -10.25 -17.98 7.34
CA PRO A 15 -11.26 -19.03 7.28
C PRO A 15 -12.38 -18.83 8.31
N GLY A 16 -13.63 -19.00 7.86
CA GLY A 16 -14.83 -18.84 8.68
C GLY A 16 -15.12 -17.40 9.16
N ALA A 17 -14.27 -16.42 8.85
CA ALA A 17 -14.48 -15.04 9.24
C ALA A 17 -15.51 -14.33 8.35
N TYR A 18 -16.14 -13.31 8.89
CA TYR A 18 -17.02 -12.42 8.15
C TYR A 18 -17.05 -11.01 8.76
N VAL A 19 -17.51 -10.04 7.99
CA VAL A 19 -17.66 -8.64 8.40
C VAL A 19 -19.12 -8.25 8.30
N ASN A 20 -19.69 -7.71 9.38
CA ASN A 20 -20.99 -7.06 9.35
C ASN A 20 -20.80 -5.55 9.26
N PHE A 21 -21.53 -4.90 8.37
CA PHE A 21 -21.71 -3.46 8.30
C PHE A 21 -23.13 -3.09 8.73
N SER A 22 -23.26 -2.12 9.63
CA SER A 22 -24.56 -1.67 10.14
C SER A 22 -24.67 -0.15 10.11
N LEU A 23 -25.85 0.34 9.75
CA LEU A 23 -26.22 1.74 9.72
C LEU A 23 -27.70 1.89 10.12
N PRO A 24 -28.11 2.93 10.87
CA PRO A 24 -29.50 3.09 11.28
C PRO A 24 -30.49 3.07 10.11
N GLY A 25 -31.59 2.33 10.28
CA GLY A 25 -32.64 2.17 9.26
C GLY A 25 -32.25 1.29 8.07
N LYS A 26 -31.13 0.57 8.14
CA LYS A 26 -30.69 -0.38 7.11
C LYS A 26 -30.47 -1.75 7.72
N ASP A 27 -30.70 -2.78 6.92
CA ASP A 27 -30.33 -4.16 7.27
C ASP A 27 -28.81 -4.30 7.39
N ILE A 28 -28.38 -5.23 8.23
CA ILE A 28 -26.96 -5.57 8.37
C ILE A 28 -26.48 -6.20 7.07
N ILE A 29 -25.43 -5.62 6.48
CA ILE A 29 -24.74 -6.21 5.34
C ILE A 29 -23.63 -7.11 5.90
N ARG A 30 -23.79 -8.42 5.74
CA ARG A 30 -22.74 -9.41 6.03
C ARG A 30 -21.90 -9.67 4.79
N ARG A 31 -20.57 -9.73 4.96
CA ARG A 31 -19.58 -10.03 3.92
C ARG A 31 -18.60 -11.11 4.37
N ASP A 32 -18.40 -12.13 3.55
CA ASP A 32 -17.41 -13.20 3.74
C ASP A 32 -16.57 -13.41 2.46
N SER A 33 -15.76 -14.46 2.45
CA SER A 33 -14.85 -14.78 1.35
C SER A 33 -15.54 -15.04 0.01
N SER A 34 -16.79 -15.50 0.01
CA SER A 34 -17.58 -15.76 -1.21
C SER A 34 -17.94 -14.46 -1.96
N GLN A 35 -17.83 -13.32 -1.28
CA GLN A 35 -18.24 -12.01 -1.77
C GLN A 35 -17.06 -11.06 -2.03
N ASN A 36 -15.83 -11.58 -2.04
CA ASN A 36 -14.62 -10.80 -2.31
C ASN A 36 -14.68 -10.05 -3.65
N PHE A 37 -13.96 -8.92 -3.72
CA PHE A 37 -13.90 -8.04 -4.90
C PHE A 37 -15.24 -7.40 -5.28
N THR A 38 -16.10 -7.18 -4.29
CA THR A 38 -17.36 -6.43 -4.45
C THR A 38 -17.45 -5.28 -3.43
N GLY A 39 -18.44 -4.42 -3.59
CA GLY A 39 -18.76 -3.37 -2.62
C GLY A 39 -20.27 -3.20 -2.46
N ASN A 40 -20.71 -2.48 -1.43
CA ASN A 40 -22.10 -2.05 -1.29
C ASN A 40 -22.17 -0.56 -1.03
N GLN A 41 -23.38 -0.03 -1.22
CA GLN A 41 -23.74 1.32 -0.87
C GLN A 41 -24.72 1.29 0.31
N LEU A 42 -24.44 2.10 1.32
CA LEU A 42 -25.31 2.37 2.45
C LEU A 42 -25.60 3.87 2.47
N ASP A 43 -26.85 4.26 2.74
CA ASP A 43 -27.25 5.66 2.85
C ASP A 43 -27.85 5.90 4.23
N LEU A 44 -27.29 6.85 4.97
CA LEU A 44 -27.93 7.36 6.18
C LEU A 44 -28.97 8.39 5.74
N GLU A 45 -30.23 8.04 5.92
CA GLU A 45 -31.36 8.93 5.64
C GLU A 45 -31.77 9.65 6.92
N TRP A 46 -32.11 10.94 6.80
CA TRP A 46 -32.53 11.77 7.92
C TRP A 46 -33.60 11.13 8.85
N PRO A 47 -34.66 10.46 8.34
CA PRO A 47 -35.66 9.81 9.21
C PRO A 47 -35.11 8.71 10.13
N HIS A 48 -33.92 8.19 9.83
CA HIS A 48 -33.26 7.15 10.62
C HIS A 48 -32.09 7.69 11.46
N ALA A 49 -31.81 8.98 11.35
CA ALA A 49 -30.80 9.66 12.16
C ALA A 49 -31.42 10.26 13.44
N ASP A 50 -30.59 10.61 14.41
CA ASP A 50 -31.04 11.37 15.57
C ASP A 50 -31.50 12.79 15.19
N TRP A 51 -32.04 13.56 16.15
CA TRP A 51 -32.52 14.93 15.91
C TRP A 51 -31.45 15.92 15.42
N ARG A 52 -30.15 15.58 15.52
CA ARG A 52 -29.02 16.35 14.96
C ARG A 52 -28.56 15.79 13.61
N GLY A 53 -29.27 14.82 13.05
CA GLY A 53 -28.94 14.14 11.80
C GLY A 53 -27.81 13.15 11.92
N ARG A 54 -27.48 12.68 13.12
CA ARG A 54 -26.37 11.76 13.36
C ARG A 54 -26.86 10.31 13.36
N GLY A 55 -26.13 9.45 12.66
CA GLY A 55 -26.30 8.01 12.71
C GLY A 55 -24.96 7.32 12.98
N CYS A 56 -25.00 6.20 13.70
CA CYS A 56 -23.81 5.41 14.00
C CYS A 56 -23.56 4.37 12.91
N PHE A 57 -22.56 4.59 12.07
CA PHE A 57 -22.05 3.56 11.18
C PHE A 57 -21.07 2.67 11.94
N LYS A 58 -21.27 1.36 11.89
CA LYS A 58 -20.42 0.39 12.58
C LYS A 58 -20.05 -0.75 11.66
N TRP A 59 -18.82 -1.23 11.78
CA TRP A 59 -18.39 -2.50 11.20
C TRP A 59 -17.80 -3.39 12.27
N THR A 60 -18.05 -4.68 12.17
CA THR A 60 -17.57 -5.69 13.12
C THR A 60 -17.10 -6.92 12.38
N VAL A 61 -15.87 -7.32 12.64
CA VAL A 61 -15.25 -8.55 12.16
C VAL A 61 -15.53 -9.65 13.17
N PHE A 62 -16.03 -10.78 12.69
CA PHE A 62 -16.30 -11.98 13.45
C PHE A 62 -15.40 -13.11 12.97
N GLY A 63 -14.93 -13.93 13.91
CA GLY A 63 -14.21 -15.17 13.61
C GLY A 63 -15.16 -16.33 13.36
N GLN A 64 -14.60 -17.51 13.06
CA GLN A 64 -15.35 -18.73 12.76
C GLN A 64 -16.37 -19.13 13.85
N ALA A 65 -16.05 -18.90 15.13
CA ALA A 65 -16.95 -19.19 16.25
C ALA A 65 -17.99 -18.09 16.52
N GLY A 66 -18.09 -17.08 15.65
CA GLY A 66 -18.96 -15.91 15.85
C GLY A 66 -18.48 -14.96 16.95
N ASN A 67 -17.26 -15.14 17.47
CA ASN A 67 -16.64 -14.21 18.40
C ASN A 67 -16.20 -12.93 17.67
N VAL A 68 -16.35 -11.78 18.33
CA VAL A 68 -15.91 -10.50 17.78
C VAL A 68 -14.39 -10.42 17.82
N LEU A 69 -13.76 -10.30 16.64
CA LEU A 69 -12.32 -10.07 16.53
C LEU A 69 -12.00 -8.58 16.66
N VAL A 70 -12.72 -7.74 15.91
CA VAL A 70 -12.54 -6.29 15.87
C VAL A 70 -13.88 -5.62 15.64
N SER A 71 -14.12 -4.50 16.33
CA SER A 71 -15.28 -3.64 16.07
C SER A 71 -14.85 -2.18 16.07
N ARG A 72 -15.41 -1.38 15.16
CA ARG A 72 -15.23 0.07 15.11
C ARG A 72 -16.53 0.73 14.70
N GLU A 73 -16.69 1.96 15.17
CA GLU A 73 -17.84 2.79 14.88
C GLU A 73 -17.43 4.23 14.62
N VAL A 74 -18.19 4.89 13.76
CA VAL A 74 -18.07 6.31 13.45
C VAL A 74 -19.46 6.90 13.35
N THR A 75 -19.59 8.15 13.76
CA THR A 75 -20.78 8.95 13.53
C THR A 75 -20.74 9.53 12.13
N VAL A 76 -21.86 9.42 11.42
CA VAL A 76 -22.10 10.07 10.13
C VAL A 76 -23.25 11.04 10.29
N ASN A 77 -23.12 12.24 9.73
CA ASN A 77 -24.17 13.25 9.78
C ASN A 77 -24.85 13.41 8.41
N ALA A 78 -26.14 13.12 8.33
CA ALA A 78 -26.95 13.21 7.12
C ALA A 78 -27.20 14.64 6.62
N MET A 79 -27.09 15.66 7.50
CA MET A 79 -27.25 17.07 7.13
C MET A 79 -25.92 17.71 6.70
N THR A 80 -24.88 17.55 7.52
CA THR A 80 -23.59 18.20 7.28
C THR A 80 -22.69 17.39 6.36
N GLY A 81 -22.98 16.10 6.18
CA GLY A 81 -22.14 15.16 5.44
C GLY A 81 -20.81 14.86 6.12
N SER A 82 -20.68 15.15 7.41
CA SER A 82 -19.45 14.91 8.18
C SER A 82 -19.39 13.48 8.71
N MET A 83 -18.17 12.95 8.85
CA MET A 83 -17.89 11.68 9.52
C MET A 83 -16.82 11.90 10.60
N TYR A 84 -17.03 11.34 11.79
CA TYR A 84 -16.09 11.44 12.92
C TYR A 84 -16.31 10.28 13.91
N GLY A 85 -15.26 9.84 14.61
CA GLY A 85 -15.33 8.78 15.63
C GLY A 85 -14.81 9.25 16.99
N ALA A 86 -14.84 8.35 17.98
CA ALA A 86 -14.20 8.58 19.28
C ALA A 86 -12.68 8.76 19.16
N SER A 87 -12.08 8.12 18.15
CA SER A 87 -10.70 8.33 17.70
C SER A 87 -10.66 9.00 16.33
N SER A 88 -9.50 9.58 15.98
CA SER A 88 -9.27 10.10 14.63
C SER A 88 -9.42 8.98 13.58
N ILE A 89 -9.93 9.37 12.42
CA ILE A 89 -10.12 8.52 11.23
C ILE A 89 -9.08 8.81 10.14
N ALA A 90 -8.04 9.58 10.48
CA ALA A 90 -6.93 9.85 9.58
C ALA A 90 -6.11 8.58 9.33
N PRO A 91 -5.38 8.48 8.19
CA PRO A 91 -4.62 7.28 7.83
C PRO A 91 -3.75 6.72 8.98
N PHE A 92 -2.98 7.57 9.64
CA PHE A 92 -2.04 7.17 10.70
C PHE A 92 -2.73 6.75 12.01
N ASP A 93 -3.97 7.17 12.21
CA ASP A 93 -4.77 6.82 13.39
C ASP A 93 -5.64 5.57 13.15
N THR A 94 -5.44 4.93 11.99
CA THR A 94 -6.12 3.68 11.61
C THR A 94 -5.10 2.59 11.32
N PRO A 95 -4.18 2.25 12.23
CA PRO A 95 -3.24 1.14 12.00
C PRO A 95 -3.98 -0.18 11.84
N ALA A 96 -3.38 -1.12 11.11
CA ALA A 96 -3.87 -2.48 11.05
C ALA A 96 -3.98 -3.09 12.46
N VAL A 97 -5.03 -3.88 12.69
CA VAL A 97 -5.14 -4.67 13.93
C VAL A 97 -4.42 -6.00 13.71
N MET A 98 -3.28 -6.15 14.38
CA MET A 98 -2.49 -7.37 14.37
C MET A 98 -2.80 -8.22 15.60
N LYS A 99 -3.18 -9.48 15.38
CA LYS A 99 -3.29 -10.53 16.39
C LYS A 99 -2.36 -11.68 16.02
N ASP A 100 -2.35 -12.78 16.76
CA ASP A 100 -1.40 -13.88 16.55
C ASP A 100 -1.70 -14.70 15.29
N ASP A 101 -2.97 -14.81 14.92
CA ASP A 101 -3.48 -15.62 13.81
C ASP A 101 -4.01 -14.80 12.62
N HIS A 102 -4.36 -13.53 12.84
CA HIS A 102 -4.98 -12.70 11.81
C HIS A 102 -4.52 -11.24 11.79
N CYS A 103 -4.81 -10.60 10.66
CA CYS A 103 -4.61 -9.18 10.40
C CYS A 103 -5.90 -8.55 9.87
N VAL A 104 -6.32 -7.43 10.47
CA VAL A 104 -7.41 -6.59 9.96
C VAL A 104 -6.86 -5.24 9.52
N CYS A 105 -6.75 -5.01 8.22
CA CYS A 105 -6.45 -3.68 7.67
C CYS A 105 -7.75 -2.94 7.35
N TYR A 106 -7.82 -1.65 7.66
CA TYR A 106 -8.97 -0.83 7.32
C TYR A 106 -8.57 0.63 7.10
N GLY A 107 -9.46 1.42 6.50
CA GLY A 107 -9.31 2.86 6.42
C GLY A 107 -10.56 3.56 5.91
N TYR A 108 -10.56 4.90 5.97
CA TYR A 108 -11.72 5.73 5.66
C TYR A 108 -11.38 6.80 4.62
N TYR A 109 -12.28 7.04 3.67
CA TYR A 109 -12.31 8.25 2.88
C TYR A 109 -13.48 9.14 3.32
N VAL A 110 -13.16 10.32 3.86
CA VAL A 110 -14.18 11.28 4.31
C VAL A 110 -14.50 12.24 3.17
N ALA A 111 -15.46 11.85 2.34
CA ALA A 111 -15.94 12.66 1.23
C ALA A 111 -16.55 14.00 1.63
N GLY A 112 -16.10 15.06 0.94
CA GLY A 112 -16.80 16.34 0.86
C GLY A 112 -18.01 16.30 -0.08
N LYS A 113 -18.19 17.35 -0.89
CA LYS A 113 -19.32 17.50 -1.83
C LYS A 113 -19.18 16.72 -3.15
N GLY A 114 -18.05 16.04 -3.37
CA GLY A 114 -17.68 15.43 -4.65
C GLY A 114 -17.32 16.49 -5.71
N VAL A 115 -16.07 16.48 -6.18
CA VAL A 115 -15.59 17.43 -7.21
C VAL A 115 -14.52 16.77 -8.06
N LEU A 116 -14.43 17.15 -9.34
CA LEU A 116 -13.38 16.70 -10.25
C LEU A 116 -13.23 15.17 -10.36
N GLY A 117 -14.32 14.43 -10.20
CA GLY A 117 -14.33 12.96 -10.23
C GLY A 117 -14.10 12.28 -8.88
N LEU A 118 -13.85 13.03 -7.80
CA LEU A 118 -13.89 12.50 -6.43
C LEU A 118 -15.33 12.26 -6.00
N SER A 119 -15.58 11.14 -5.31
CA SER A 119 -16.89 10.81 -4.75
C SER A 119 -17.37 11.81 -3.69
N ASP A 120 -18.69 12.01 -3.65
CA ASP A 120 -19.42 12.68 -2.57
C ASP A 120 -19.85 11.70 -1.46
N ARG A 121 -19.60 10.41 -1.64
CA ARG A 121 -19.89 9.34 -0.67
C ARG A 121 -18.65 9.04 0.16
N HIS A 122 -18.83 8.91 1.47
CA HIS A 122 -17.77 8.37 2.32
C HIS A 122 -17.40 6.96 1.84
N GLN A 123 -16.17 6.53 2.10
CA GLN A 123 -15.80 5.14 1.83
C GLN A 123 -15.12 4.52 3.03
N ILE A 124 -15.30 3.21 3.15
CA ILE A 124 -14.53 2.37 4.07
C ILE A 124 -14.11 1.10 3.35
N TRP A 125 -12.87 0.69 3.57
CA TRP A 125 -12.43 -0.65 3.23
C TRP A 125 -12.01 -1.40 4.47
N VAL A 126 -12.29 -2.70 4.50
CA VAL A 126 -11.87 -3.64 5.54
C VAL A 126 -11.34 -4.89 4.87
N THR A 127 -10.09 -5.28 5.18
CA THR A 127 -9.51 -6.56 4.76
C THR A 127 -9.25 -7.42 5.99
N VAL A 128 -9.66 -8.68 5.96
CA VAL A 128 -9.48 -9.66 7.04
C VAL A 128 -8.75 -10.87 6.48
N THR A 129 -7.48 -11.04 6.84
CA THR A 129 -6.64 -12.12 6.32
C THR A 129 -5.92 -12.84 7.46
N PRO A 130 -5.41 -14.07 7.23
CA PRO A 130 -4.37 -14.62 8.09
C PRO A 130 -3.17 -13.68 8.15
N ARG A 131 -2.38 -13.84 9.22
CA ARG A 131 -1.03 -13.29 9.23
C ARG A 131 -0.16 -13.89 8.13
N ARG A 132 0.71 -13.08 7.54
CA ARG A 132 1.59 -13.49 6.44
C ARG A 132 3.05 -13.14 6.75
N ASP A 133 3.44 -13.25 8.02
CA ASP A 133 4.82 -13.01 8.44
C ASP A 133 5.80 -14.02 7.83
N ASN A 134 5.37 -15.27 7.60
CA ASN A 134 6.23 -16.35 7.10
C ASN A 134 5.74 -16.98 5.77
N TRP A 135 4.93 -16.25 4.98
CA TRP A 135 4.24 -16.84 3.84
C TRP A 135 5.18 -17.45 2.78
N MET A 136 6.40 -16.93 2.60
CA MET A 136 7.35 -17.53 1.65
C MET A 136 7.90 -18.86 2.18
N GLY A 137 8.13 -18.96 3.49
CA GLY A 137 8.46 -20.20 4.18
C GLY A 137 7.34 -21.23 4.13
N ASP A 138 6.12 -20.80 4.40
CA ASP A 138 4.93 -21.68 4.37
C ASP A 138 4.67 -22.21 2.96
N LEU A 139 4.80 -21.34 1.95
CA LEU A 139 4.59 -21.72 0.55
C LEU A 139 5.73 -22.60 0.00
N ILE A 140 6.96 -22.32 0.41
CA ILE A 140 8.18 -23.00 -0.06
C ILE A 140 8.98 -23.47 1.18
N PRO A 141 8.60 -24.59 1.81
CA PRO A 141 9.24 -25.05 3.04
C PRO A 141 10.74 -25.36 2.84
N PRO A 142 11.60 -25.01 3.81
CA PRO A 142 13.02 -25.40 3.78
C PRO A 142 13.22 -26.91 3.62
N GLY A 143 14.15 -27.33 2.76
CA GLY A 143 14.41 -28.73 2.46
C GLY A 143 13.42 -29.38 1.49
N SER A 144 12.37 -28.67 1.06
CA SER A 144 11.43 -29.19 0.06
C SER A 144 12.05 -29.21 -1.35
N ALA A 145 11.63 -30.12 -2.22
CA ALA A 145 12.09 -30.15 -3.61
C ALA A 145 11.78 -28.84 -4.37
N ILE A 146 10.74 -28.12 -3.96
CA ILE A 146 10.28 -26.89 -4.60
C ILE A 146 11.26 -25.73 -4.37
N GLU A 147 12.02 -25.73 -3.27
CA GLU A 147 12.97 -24.65 -2.96
C GLU A 147 14.15 -24.57 -3.95
N GLN A 148 14.36 -25.62 -4.75
CA GLN A 148 15.34 -25.63 -5.84
C GLN A 148 14.90 -24.79 -7.04
N ARG A 149 13.64 -24.35 -7.09
CA ARG A 149 13.15 -23.46 -8.13
C ARG A 149 13.58 -22.02 -7.89
N SER A 150 13.65 -21.25 -8.98
CA SER A 150 14.09 -19.85 -8.97
C SER A 150 13.20 -18.96 -8.09
N PHE A 151 13.81 -18.03 -7.36
CA PHE A 151 13.13 -16.97 -6.62
C PHE A 151 12.26 -16.09 -7.52
N SER A 152 12.59 -15.98 -8.82
CA SER A 152 11.84 -15.18 -9.79
C SER A 152 10.40 -15.63 -9.98
N LEU A 153 10.04 -16.84 -9.52
CA LEU A 153 8.69 -17.36 -9.56
C LEU A 153 7.76 -16.69 -8.54
N PHE A 154 8.30 -16.12 -7.45
CA PHE A 154 7.48 -15.33 -6.54
C PHE A 154 6.86 -14.13 -7.26
N VAL A 155 5.57 -13.92 -6.99
CA VAL A 155 4.87 -12.66 -7.27
C VAL A 155 4.88 -11.88 -5.95
N LEU A 156 5.59 -10.75 -5.91
CA LEU A 156 5.85 -10.05 -4.66
C LEU A 156 4.85 -8.90 -4.42
N PRO A 157 4.17 -8.87 -3.26
CA PRO A 157 3.41 -7.70 -2.86
C PRO A 157 4.37 -6.55 -2.54
N GLY A 158 4.12 -5.41 -3.17
CA GLY A 158 5.03 -4.28 -3.19
C GLY A 158 4.40 -2.98 -2.69
N THR A 159 5.11 -2.25 -1.84
CA THR A 159 4.68 -0.91 -1.42
C THR A 159 5.20 0.14 -2.39
N HIS A 160 4.32 0.97 -2.93
CA HIS A 160 4.72 2.19 -3.63
C HIS A 160 5.18 3.26 -2.63
N ASN A 161 6.31 3.92 -2.93
CA ASN A 161 6.92 4.95 -2.08
C ASN A 161 7.05 4.47 -0.62
N ALA A 162 7.74 3.34 -0.44
CA ALA A 162 8.01 2.77 0.87
C ALA A 162 8.62 3.83 1.80
N GLY A 163 8.05 3.97 2.99
CA GLY A 163 8.49 4.94 3.99
C GLY A 163 7.77 6.30 3.95
N MET A 164 6.81 6.50 3.04
CA MET A 164 5.88 7.63 3.11
C MET A 164 4.65 7.31 3.98
N ASN A 165 4.93 6.80 5.19
CA ASN A 165 3.99 6.40 6.24
C ASN A 165 4.10 7.26 7.51
N THR A 166 4.73 8.42 7.40
CA THR A 166 4.88 9.38 8.50
C THR A 166 5.02 10.78 7.93
N MET A 167 4.65 11.77 8.75
CA MET A 167 4.84 13.19 8.48
C MET A 167 5.71 13.86 9.57
N ASP A 168 6.35 13.09 10.46
CA ASP A 168 7.03 13.61 11.66
C ASP A 168 8.10 14.67 11.37
N LYS A 169 8.74 14.56 10.21
CA LYS A 169 9.82 15.48 9.80
C LYS A 169 9.33 16.69 9.02
N ILE A 170 8.03 16.79 8.76
CA ILE A 170 7.54 17.85 7.89
C ILE A 170 7.61 19.23 8.52
N SER A 171 7.34 19.36 9.82
CA SER A 171 7.42 20.65 10.51
C SER A 171 8.85 21.20 10.51
N ALA A 172 9.84 20.32 10.68
CA ALA A 172 11.25 20.69 10.55
C ALA A 172 11.62 21.06 9.11
N PHE A 173 11.13 20.30 8.12
CA PHE A 173 11.31 20.60 6.71
C PHE A 173 10.72 21.97 6.34
N MET A 174 9.49 22.27 6.78
CA MET A 174 8.78 23.51 6.47
C MET A 174 9.46 24.75 7.08
N ARG A 175 10.01 24.65 8.29
CA ARG A 175 10.78 25.75 8.91
C ARG A 175 12.05 26.10 8.14
N ASN A 176 12.64 25.13 7.45
CA ASN A 176 13.90 25.30 6.73
C ASN A 176 13.70 25.62 5.23
N GLN A 177 12.45 25.74 4.76
CA GLN A 177 12.18 26.13 3.38
C GLN A 177 12.33 27.65 3.20
N THR A 178 13.35 28.07 2.44
CA THR A 178 13.48 29.46 1.95
C THR A 178 12.68 29.71 0.66
N LYS A 179 12.13 28.65 0.05
CA LYS A 179 11.28 28.69 -1.14
C LYS A 179 10.10 27.74 -0.96
N ALA A 180 8.91 28.11 -1.43
CA ALA A 180 7.75 27.22 -1.38
C ALA A 180 8.07 25.86 -2.03
N PRO A 181 7.66 24.73 -1.44
CA PRO A 181 7.94 23.41 -1.98
C PRO A 181 7.30 23.28 -3.37
N ILE A 182 8.11 23.12 -4.42
CA ILE A 182 7.61 22.85 -5.76
C ILE A 182 7.34 21.35 -5.85
N ILE A 183 6.09 20.95 -6.04
CA ILE A 183 5.73 19.52 -6.09
C ILE A 183 5.08 19.16 -7.43
N GLY A 184 5.75 18.28 -8.18
CA GLY A 184 5.18 17.61 -9.36
C GLY A 184 4.97 18.49 -10.60
N ALA A 185 4.51 17.87 -11.70
CA ALA A 185 4.35 18.48 -13.02
C ALA A 185 3.35 19.65 -13.10
N THR A 186 2.66 19.95 -12.00
CA THR A 186 1.82 21.12 -11.85
C THR A 186 2.54 22.09 -10.94
N ALA A 187 2.99 23.21 -11.52
CA ALA A 187 3.63 24.33 -10.84
C ALA A 187 2.65 25.07 -9.90
N VAL A 188 2.00 24.35 -8.98
CA VAL A 188 1.20 24.95 -7.92
C VAL A 188 2.17 25.59 -6.95
N LYS A 189 2.42 26.90 -7.17
CA LYS A 189 3.18 27.69 -6.21
C LYS A 189 2.32 27.83 -4.96
N PHE A 190 2.66 27.06 -3.93
CA PHE A 190 2.04 27.14 -2.60
C PHE A 190 2.09 28.55 -1.98
N THR A 191 2.92 29.46 -2.53
CA THR A 191 3.02 30.86 -2.13
C THR A 191 1.71 31.64 -2.23
N LYS A 192 0.69 31.12 -2.94
CA LYS A 192 -0.64 31.76 -3.06
C LYS A 192 -1.74 31.11 -2.22
N LEU A 193 -1.44 30.06 -1.45
CA LEU A 193 -2.41 29.38 -0.59
C LEU A 193 -2.24 29.83 0.86
N SER A 194 -3.32 29.82 1.64
CA SER A 194 -3.20 29.95 3.10
C SER A 194 -2.31 28.83 3.65
N SER A 195 -1.59 29.09 4.73
CA SER A 195 -0.69 28.12 5.38
C SER A 195 -1.38 26.79 5.69
N LEU A 196 -2.64 26.83 6.12
CA LEU A 196 -3.46 25.65 6.39
C LEU A 196 -3.75 24.83 5.13
N LEU A 197 -4.15 25.48 4.03
CA LEU A 197 -4.46 24.79 2.77
C LEU A 197 -3.20 24.21 2.13
N ALA A 198 -2.07 24.92 2.23
CA ALA A 198 -0.78 24.41 1.81
C ALA A 198 -0.40 23.14 2.58
N TRP A 199 -0.55 23.13 3.91
CA TRP A 199 -0.27 21.97 4.75
C TRP A 199 -1.14 20.75 4.38
N ARG A 200 -2.44 20.96 4.17
CA ARG A 200 -3.36 19.89 3.75
C ARG A 200 -2.99 19.29 2.39
N CYS A 201 -2.65 20.13 1.42
CA CYS A 201 -2.19 19.67 0.11
C CYS A 201 -0.92 18.84 0.21
N ILE A 202 0.04 19.25 1.06
CA ILE A 202 1.28 18.50 1.29
C ILE A 202 0.98 17.13 1.91
N HIS A 203 0.13 17.09 2.94
CA HIS A 203 -0.33 15.84 3.57
C HIS A 203 -0.99 14.89 2.55
N ASN A 204 -1.93 15.42 1.76
CA ASN A 204 -2.66 14.65 0.76
C ASN A 204 -1.81 14.15 -0.42
N LEU A 205 -0.59 14.68 -0.57
CA LEU A 205 0.34 14.33 -1.65
C LEU A 205 1.38 13.31 -1.21
N ALA A 206 1.81 13.41 0.03
CA ALA A 206 2.97 12.69 0.54
C ALA A 206 2.64 11.24 0.89
N ILE A 207 1.49 11.03 1.52
CA ILE A 207 1.18 9.80 2.22
C ILE A 207 0.67 8.77 1.23
N THR A 208 1.47 7.73 1.02
CA THR A 208 1.13 6.60 0.15
C THR A 208 1.05 5.29 0.92
N GLN A 209 1.50 5.27 2.17
CA GLN A 209 1.40 4.12 3.07
C GLN A 209 0.89 4.62 4.43
N LYS A 210 0.23 3.77 5.21
CA LYS A 210 -0.25 4.13 6.56
C LYS A 210 0.36 3.26 7.66
N GLU A 211 0.80 2.06 7.32
CA GLU A 211 1.35 1.10 8.26
C GLU A 211 2.84 1.34 8.53
N SER A 212 3.33 0.90 9.68
CA SER A 212 4.76 0.83 9.98
C SER A 212 5.48 -0.14 9.03
N VAL A 213 6.82 -0.09 8.93
CA VAL A 213 7.55 -1.04 8.08
C VAL A 213 7.38 -2.47 8.60
N THR A 214 7.43 -2.60 9.92
CA THR A 214 7.12 -3.85 10.62
C THR A 214 5.74 -4.37 10.22
N ASP A 215 4.69 -3.57 10.34
CA ASP A 215 3.33 -4.01 10.03
C ASP A 215 3.14 -4.33 8.54
N MET A 216 3.76 -3.56 7.63
CA MET A 216 3.78 -3.91 6.20
C MET A 216 4.40 -5.29 5.95
N LEU A 217 5.47 -5.65 6.67
CA LEU A 217 6.11 -6.96 6.59
C LEU A 217 5.22 -8.07 7.18
N LYS A 218 4.56 -7.84 8.33
CA LYS A 218 3.63 -8.77 8.96
C LYS A 218 2.37 -9.02 8.12
N ILE A 219 1.87 -7.99 7.43
CA ILE A 219 0.81 -8.09 6.41
C ILE A 219 1.26 -8.99 5.25
N GLY A 220 2.57 -9.04 4.96
CA GLY A 220 3.17 -9.93 3.96
C GLY A 220 3.94 -9.22 2.84
N THR A 221 4.16 -7.90 2.93
CA THR A 221 4.96 -7.15 1.95
C THR A 221 6.36 -7.72 1.84
N ARG A 222 6.84 -7.96 0.61
CA ARG A 222 8.22 -8.43 0.36
C ARG A 222 8.95 -7.63 -0.72
N MET A 223 8.33 -6.58 -1.27
CA MET A 223 9.00 -5.63 -2.14
C MET A 223 8.79 -4.18 -1.67
N PHE A 224 9.87 -3.42 -1.56
CA PHE A 224 9.81 -2.01 -1.16
C PHE A 224 10.37 -1.11 -2.26
N ASP A 225 9.56 -0.19 -2.80
CA ASP A 225 9.99 0.94 -3.63
C ASP A 225 10.46 2.08 -2.73
N PHE A 226 11.70 1.99 -2.23
CA PHE A 226 12.28 2.97 -1.32
C PHE A 226 13.03 4.05 -2.10
N ARG A 227 12.78 5.32 -1.76
CA ARG A 227 13.29 6.47 -2.50
C ARG A 227 14.20 7.36 -1.65
N PRO A 228 15.49 6.96 -1.50
CA PRO A 228 16.39 7.61 -0.57
C PRO A 228 16.82 8.98 -1.10
N ALA A 229 16.75 10.00 -0.25
CA ALA A 229 17.38 11.28 -0.49
C ALA A 229 17.76 11.98 0.82
N PHE A 230 18.67 12.94 0.74
CA PHE A 230 19.01 13.80 1.87
C PHE A 230 17.93 14.88 2.06
N LEU A 231 17.73 15.31 3.31
CA LEU A 231 16.82 16.42 3.60
C LEU A 231 17.30 17.72 2.94
N TYR A 232 16.38 18.40 2.26
CA TYR A 232 16.63 19.71 1.67
C TYR A 232 16.95 20.75 2.76
N GLY A 233 18.00 21.56 2.55
CA GLY A 233 18.38 22.64 3.47
C GLY A 233 19.24 22.21 4.66
N VAL A 234 19.54 20.93 4.83
CA VAL A 234 20.62 20.47 5.71
C VAL A 234 21.95 20.77 4.99
N SER A 235 22.89 21.45 5.64
CA SER A 235 24.16 21.80 5.00
C SER A 235 24.87 20.56 4.47
N ALA A 236 25.53 20.63 3.31
CA ALA A 236 26.21 19.49 2.69
C ALA A 236 27.23 18.81 3.64
N ALA A 237 27.79 19.55 4.60
CA ALA A 237 28.67 18.99 5.63
C ALA A 237 27.93 18.15 6.70
N LYS A 238 26.67 18.49 7.02
CA LYS A 238 25.80 17.75 7.96
C LYS A 238 24.92 16.71 7.26
N ALA A 239 24.66 16.88 5.96
CA ALA A 239 23.80 16.01 5.16
C ALA A 239 24.47 14.67 4.80
N ARG A 240 25.79 14.52 5.00
CA ARG A 240 26.57 13.36 4.53
C ARG A 240 26.54 12.11 5.45
N SER A 241 25.54 11.96 6.31
CA SER A 241 25.35 10.75 7.12
C SER A 241 24.12 9.97 6.65
N ILE A 242 24.19 8.64 6.69
CA ILE A 242 23.04 7.76 6.38
C ILE A 242 21.87 7.98 7.35
N GLU A 243 22.14 8.43 8.57
CA GLU A 243 21.11 8.83 9.53
C GLU A 243 20.25 10.00 9.02
N ASN A 244 20.79 10.75 8.04
CA ASN A 244 20.12 11.86 7.38
C ASN A 244 19.54 11.51 6.00
N VAL A 245 19.51 10.23 5.63
CA VAL A 245 18.81 9.74 4.44
C VAL A 245 17.39 9.36 4.81
N TYR A 246 16.43 9.83 4.03
CA TYR A 246 15.01 9.63 4.24
C TYR A 246 14.35 9.06 3.00
N ALA A 247 13.26 8.33 3.19
CA ALA A 247 12.28 8.15 2.13
C ALA A 247 11.78 9.52 1.69
N THR A 248 11.62 9.72 0.38
CA THR A 248 11.14 10.99 -0.16
C THR A 248 10.09 10.80 -1.23
N HIS A 249 9.10 11.70 -1.19
CA HIS A 249 8.18 11.94 -2.28
C HIS A 249 8.27 13.41 -2.68
N ALA A 250 8.79 13.68 -3.88
CA ALA A 250 9.29 15.01 -4.25
C ALA A 250 10.33 15.52 -3.25
N ARG A 251 10.01 16.58 -2.51
CA ARG A 251 10.86 17.13 -1.45
C ARG A 251 10.37 16.79 -0.04
N ILE A 252 9.25 16.07 0.06
CA ILE A 252 8.62 15.78 1.34
C ILE A 252 9.32 14.56 1.94
N PRO A 253 9.90 14.69 3.15
CA PRO A 253 10.54 13.57 3.83
C PRO A 253 9.52 12.68 4.53
N GLY A 254 9.72 11.37 4.41
CA GLY A 254 9.06 10.33 5.19
C GLY A 254 9.97 9.78 6.30
N ILE A 255 9.93 8.47 6.49
CA ILE A 255 10.77 7.75 7.47
C ILE A 255 12.27 7.87 7.13
N SER A 256 13.13 7.83 8.15
CA SER A 256 14.57 7.71 7.92
C SER A 256 14.95 6.32 7.43
N MET A 257 16.00 6.22 6.61
CA MET A 257 16.54 4.95 6.15
C MET A 257 17.04 4.11 7.34
N ALA A 258 17.64 4.73 8.35
CA ALA A 258 18.06 4.03 9.57
C ALA A 258 16.88 3.32 10.27
N LYS A 259 15.74 4.01 10.45
CA LYS A 259 14.54 3.38 11.06
C LYS A 259 13.96 2.29 10.16
N PHE A 260 13.88 2.55 8.84
CA PHE A 260 13.41 1.55 7.87
C PHE A 260 14.26 0.26 7.92
N LEU A 261 15.59 0.39 7.92
CA LEU A 261 16.49 -0.75 7.97
C LEU A 261 16.42 -1.49 9.30
N LYS A 262 16.32 -0.77 10.42
CA LYS A 262 16.16 -1.38 11.75
C LYS A 262 14.91 -2.27 11.82
N GLU A 263 13.77 -1.77 11.35
CA GLU A 263 12.51 -2.54 11.33
C GLU A 263 12.60 -3.74 10.38
N LEU A 264 13.26 -3.59 9.23
CA LEU A 264 13.49 -4.68 8.28
C LEU A 264 14.42 -5.77 8.84
N VAL A 265 15.51 -5.40 9.50
CA VAL A 265 16.44 -6.34 10.14
C VAL A 265 15.72 -7.15 11.22
N SER A 266 15.04 -6.48 12.14
CA SER A 266 14.31 -7.13 13.24
C SER A 266 13.32 -8.16 12.71
N PHE A 267 12.57 -7.83 11.65
CA PHE A 267 11.65 -8.77 11.04
C PHE A 267 12.36 -9.99 10.41
N LEU A 268 13.47 -9.78 9.69
CA LEU A 268 14.17 -10.87 8.99
C LEU A 268 14.94 -11.81 9.93
N GLU A 269 15.31 -11.33 11.12
CA GLU A 269 15.85 -12.15 12.21
C GLU A 269 14.78 -13.11 12.75
N ASP A 270 13.55 -12.63 12.94
CA ASP A 270 12.44 -13.43 13.48
C ASP A 270 11.82 -14.38 12.45
N ASN A 271 11.95 -14.08 11.15
CA ASN A 271 11.25 -14.79 10.07
C ASN A 271 12.27 -15.35 9.08
N THR A 272 12.96 -16.44 9.43
CA THR A 272 14.22 -16.88 8.77
C THR A 272 14.11 -17.40 7.34
N THR A 273 12.89 -17.58 6.83
CA THR A 273 12.61 -18.08 5.48
C THR A 273 12.35 -16.99 4.45
N GLU A 274 12.11 -15.75 4.91
CA GLU A 274 11.57 -14.67 4.09
C GLU A 274 12.64 -13.90 3.32
N ILE A 275 12.38 -13.46 2.09
CA ILE A 275 13.36 -12.69 1.33
C ILE A 275 12.70 -11.40 0.86
N VAL A 276 13.36 -10.27 1.09
CA VAL A 276 12.86 -8.94 0.74
C VAL A 276 13.60 -8.37 -0.45
N VAL A 277 12.87 -7.87 -1.43
CA VAL A 277 13.41 -7.11 -2.56
C VAL A 277 13.30 -5.62 -2.26
N LEU A 278 14.44 -4.96 -2.06
CA LEU A 278 14.51 -3.52 -1.80
C LEU A 278 14.92 -2.79 -3.08
N CYS A 279 13.94 -2.19 -3.75
CA CYS A 279 14.15 -1.36 -4.94
C CYS A 279 14.52 0.06 -4.53
N LEU A 280 15.81 0.39 -4.58
CA LEU A 280 16.30 1.76 -4.38
C LEU A 280 16.11 2.60 -5.65
N LYS A 281 15.26 3.61 -5.60
CA LYS A 281 14.93 4.46 -6.76
C LYS A 281 15.04 5.94 -6.44
N HIS A 282 15.27 6.75 -7.47
CA HIS A 282 15.30 8.21 -7.35
C HIS A 282 14.18 8.91 -8.13
N GLY A 283 13.30 8.13 -8.78
CA GLY A 283 12.16 8.65 -9.52
C GLY A 283 11.21 9.39 -8.58
N GLY A 284 10.83 10.61 -8.90
CA GLY A 284 9.93 11.40 -8.05
C GLY A 284 10.60 12.20 -6.93
N SER A 285 11.86 11.97 -6.54
CA SER A 285 12.60 12.76 -5.54
C SER A 285 13.22 14.05 -6.14
N ARG A 286 12.38 14.92 -6.71
CA ARG A 286 12.84 16.11 -7.46
C ARG A 286 13.40 17.20 -6.56
N GLY A 287 14.67 17.56 -6.78
CA GLY A 287 15.32 18.69 -6.10
C GLY A 287 15.88 18.35 -4.72
N CYS A 288 16.05 17.06 -4.41
CA CYS A 288 16.81 16.58 -3.26
C CYS A 288 18.17 16.04 -3.73
N GLU A 289 19.19 16.21 -2.89
CA GLU A 289 20.48 15.53 -3.08
C GLU A 289 20.31 14.04 -2.82
N LYS A 290 20.98 13.21 -3.62
CA LYS A 290 20.81 11.76 -3.62
C LYS A 290 22.06 11.11 -3.02
N PRO A 291 21.92 10.10 -2.15
CA PRO A 291 23.08 9.33 -1.72
C PRO A 291 23.70 8.59 -2.90
N THR A 292 25.02 8.50 -2.91
CA THR A 292 25.76 7.73 -3.91
C THR A 292 25.54 6.23 -3.70
N ARG A 293 25.83 5.44 -4.74
CA ARG A 293 25.81 3.97 -4.65
C ARG A 293 26.68 3.46 -3.50
N THR A 294 27.88 4.02 -3.34
CA THR A 294 28.81 3.63 -2.27
C THR A 294 28.23 3.94 -0.88
N GLN A 295 27.59 5.09 -0.71
CA GLN A 295 26.93 5.45 0.55
C GLN A 295 25.78 4.50 0.89
N LEU A 296 24.94 4.17 -0.10
CA LEU A 296 23.83 3.21 0.08
C LEU A 296 24.34 1.80 0.37
N LYS A 297 25.42 1.38 -0.29
CA LYS A 297 26.03 0.07 -0.06
C LYS A 297 26.58 -0.06 1.35
N TRP A 298 27.40 0.90 1.76
CA TRP A 298 27.96 0.96 3.11
C TRP A 298 26.87 0.98 4.20
N ALA A 299 25.83 1.78 3.99
CA ALA A 299 24.68 1.86 4.88
C ALA A 299 23.95 0.53 5.08
N LEU A 300 23.67 -0.19 3.99
CA LEU A 300 23.01 -1.47 4.05
C LEU A 300 23.92 -2.49 4.72
N GLU A 301 25.17 -2.64 4.26
CA GLU A 301 26.12 -3.61 4.81
C GLU A 301 26.45 -3.37 6.29
N SER A 302 26.39 -2.11 6.76
CA SER A 302 26.60 -1.79 8.18
C SER A 302 25.37 -2.03 9.05
N ALA A 303 24.16 -2.01 8.46
CA ALA A 303 22.92 -2.17 9.19
C ALA A 303 22.53 -3.64 9.38
N PHE A 304 22.92 -4.52 8.46
CA PHE A 304 22.56 -5.94 8.53
C PHE A 304 23.59 -6.77 9.32
N PRO A 305 23.15 -7.63 10.25
CA PRO A 305 24.03 -8.55 10.96
C PRO A 305 24.59 -9.62 10.00
N ALA A 306 25.65 -10.32 10.40
CA ALA A 306 26.27 -11.39 9.58
C ALA A 306 25.31 -12.55 9.23
N SER A 307 24.23 -12.73 10.00
CA SER A 307 23.15 -13.69 9.74
C SER A 307 22.26 -13.31 8.55
N ILE A 308 22.33 -12.05 8.07
CA ILE A 308 21.55 -11.54 6.96
C ILE A 308 22.48 -10.88 5.93
N GLN A 309 22.57 -11.48 4.75
CA GLN A 309 23.38 -10.98 3.64
C GLN A 309 22.52 -10.18 2.65
N VAL A 310 23.12 -9.14 2.08
CA VAL A 310 22.52 -8.30 1.03
C VAL A 310 23.06 -8.73 -0.33
N GLY A 311 22.19 -9.25 -1.19
CA GLY A 311 22.51 -9.61 -2.57
C GLY A 311 22.40 -8.39 -3.49
N TRP A 312 23.52 -7.94 -4.03
CA TRP A 312 23.57 -6.81 -4.97
C TRP A 312 23.57 -7.29 -6.42
N GLY A 313 22.55 -6.89 -7.17
CA GLY A 313 22.41 -7.15 -8.60
C GLY A 313 21.18 -7.98 -8.94
N TYR A 314 20.67 -7.80 -10.15
CA TYR A 314 19.47 -8.50 -10.62
C TYR A 314 19.64 -10.02 -10.73
N ALA A 315 20.86 -10.54 -10.85
CA ALA A 315 21.13 -11.97 -10.96
C ALA A 315 20.65 -12.77 -9.74
N PHE A 316 20.59 -12.14 -8.56
CA PHE A 316 20.05 -12.78 -7.35
C PHE A 316 18.56 -13.14 -7.47
N LEU A 317 17.81 -12.50 -8.37
CA LEU A 317 16.41 -12.85 -8.62
C LEU A 317 16.26 -14.20 -9.31
N GLY A 318 17.28 -14.67 -10.05
CA GLY A 318 17.27 -15.94 -10.77
C GLY A 318 17.86 -17.11 -9.98
N LYS A 319 18.41 -16.86 -8.79
CA LYS A 319 18.91 -17.92 -7.90
C LYS A 319 17.77 -18.76 -7.36
N SER A 320 18.04 -20.00 -7.01
CA SER A 320 17.04 -20.82 -6.32
C SER A 320 16.76 -20.28 -4.92
N VAL A 321 15.59 -20.60 -4.38
CA VAL A 321 15.25 -20.25 -3.00
C VAL A 321 16.23 -20.91 -2.01
N ALA A 322 16.63 -22.16 -2.29
CA ALA A 322 17.66 -22.88 -1.54
C ALA A 322 18.99 -22.13 -1.50
N GLU A 323 19.49 -21.70 -2.67
CA GLU A 323 20.76 -20.98 -2.78
C GLU A 323 20.74 -19.68 -1.97
N LEU A 324 19.67 -18.90 -2.07
CA LEU A 324 19.53 -17.65 -1.33
C LEU A 324 19.48 -17.88 0.19
N ARG A 325 18.75 -18.90 0.65
CA ARG A 325 18.70 -19.28 2.08
C ARG A 325 20.06 -19.77 2.58
N ALA A 326 20.71 -20.66 1.83
CA ALA A 326 22.03 -21.20 2.17
C ALA A 326 23.11 -20.11 2.24
N SER A 327 23.09 -19.15 1.30
CA SER A 327 23.99 -17.99 1.34
C SER A 327 23.55 -16.89 2.30
N LYS A 328 22.49 -17.13 3.10
CA LYS A 328 21.87 -16.16 4.01
C LYS A 328 21.47 -14.86 3.32
N THR A 329 21.26 -14.87 2.00
CA THR A 329 20.83 -13.70 1.24
C THR A 329 19.35 -13.49 1.44
N ARG A 330 18.99 -12.52 2.30
CA ARG A 330 17.60 -12.25 2.71
C ARG A 330 17.11 -10.88 2.26
N VAL A 331 18.01 -10.05 1.73
CA VAL A 331 17.68 -8.79 1.07
C VAL A 331 18.31 -8.78 -0.32
N ILE A 332 17.49 -8.56 -1.35
CA ILE A 332 17.94 -8.43 -2.74
C ILE A 332 17.79 -6.97 -3.17
N ILE A 333 18.89 -6.37 -3.60
CA ILE A 333 18.92 -5.09 -4.30
C ILE A 333 19.08 -5.39 -5.79
N PRO A 334 18.01 -5.32 -6.61
CA PRO A 334 18.07 -5.70 -8.02
C PRO A 334 18.69 -4.58 -8.88
N GLU A 335 19.88 -4.14 -8.50
CA GLU A 335 20.65 -3.14 -9.22
C GLU A 335 20.93 -3.60 -10.66
N GLY A 336 20.83 -2.69 -11.62
CA GLY A 336 20.97 -2.99 -13.05
C GLY A 336 19.79 -3.72 -13.68
N ALA A 337 18.73 -4.07 -12.93
CA ALA A 337 17.57 -4.73 -13.47
C ALA A 337 16.84 -3.86 -14.51
N LYS A 338 16.80 -4.31 -15.77
CA LYS A 338 15.76 -3.92 -16.74
C LYS A 338 14.38 -4.25 -16.16
N GLY A 339 13.47 -3.27 -16.18
CA GLY A 339 12.13 -3.44 -15.62
C GLY A 339 11.04 -3.10 -16.62
N PHE A 340 9.95 -3.88 -16.60
CA PHE A 340 8.71 -3.57 -17.28
C PHE A 340 7.73 -2.97 -16.26
N ASP A 341 7.63 -1.64 -16.20
CA ASP A 341 6.72 -0.94 -15.29
C ASP A 341 5.40 -0.59 -16.01
N THR A 342 4.29 -1.05 -15.46
CA THR A 342 2.94 -0.78 -15.98
C THR A 342 2.47 0.63 -15.71
N TRP A 343 3.17 1.41 -14.87
CA TRP A 343 2.81 2.81 -14.69
C TRP A 343 2.88 3.59 -16.01
N LYS A 344 1.72 4.09 -16.45
CA LYS A 344 1.56 4.93 -17.65
C LYS A 344 0.79 6.17 -17.27
N GLY A 345 1.41 7.33 -17.46
CA GLY A 345 0.98 8.64 -16.94
C GLY A 345 -0.53 8.86 -16.99
N GLU A 346 -1.13 8.96 -18.16
CA GLU A 346 -2.57 9.25 -18.30
C GLU A 346 -3.50 8.13 -17.80
N ASN A 347 -3.04 6.87 -17.82
CA ASN A 347 -3.85 5.73 -17.35
C ASN A 347 -3.90 5.65 -15.84
N HIS A 348 -2.84 6.07 -15.15
CA HIS A 348 -2.74 6.04 -13.69
C HIS A 348 -3.11 7.39 -13.06
N ARG A 349 -3.03 8.50 -13.79
CA ARG A 349 -3.54 9.83 -13.37
C ARG A 349 -5.04 9.90 -13.57
N ALA A 350 -5.77 9.02 -12.90
CA ALA A 350 -7.21 8.85 -13.05
C ALA A 350 -7.88 8.64 -11.69
N PHE A 351 -9.22 8.69 -11.70
CA PHE A 351 -10.09 8.45 -10.54
C PHE A 351 -10.79 7.09 -10.60
N SER A 352 -10.52 6.34 -11.66
CA SER A 352 -11.16 5.06 -11.95
C SER A 352 -10.17 4.11 -12.63
N PRO A 353 -10.25 2.79 -12.37
CA PRO A 353 -9.22 1.83 -12.77
C PRO A 353 -9.38 1.30 -14.20
N GLU A 354 -10.44 1.66 -14.92
CA GLU A 354 -10.75 1.09 -16.25
C GLU A 354 -9.62 1.37 -17.26
N LYS A 355 -8.97 2.53 -17.16
CA LYS A 355 -7.81 2.85 -18.01
C LYS A 355 -6.60 1.98 -17.68
N ILE A 356 -6.39 1.61 -16.42
CA ILE A 356 -5.31 0.67 -16.05
C ILE A 356 -5.63 -0.68 -16.69
N ILE A 357 -6.86 -1.18 -16.52
CA ILE A 357 -7.25 -2.49 -17.05
C ILE A 357 -7.16 -2.50 -18.59
N ASN A 358 -7.95 -1.65 -19.26
CA ASN A 358 -8.16 -1.71 -20.70
C ASN A 358 -6.93 -1.28 -21.52
N ASN A 359 -6.16 -0.31 -21.02
CA ASN A 359 -5.05 0.25 -21.79
C ASN A 359 -3.68 -0.28 -21.38
N VAL A 360 -3.58 -0.96 -20.24
CA VAL A 360 -2.29 -1.44 -19.72
C VAL A 360 -2.32 -2.93 -19.46
N PHE A 361 -3.21 -3.41 -18.60
CA PHE A 361 -3.23 -4.82 -18.19
C PHE A 361 -3.64 -5.75 -19.32
N GLU A 362 -4.66 -5.38 -20.10
CA GLU A 362 -5.08 -6.13 -21.29
C GLU A 362 -3.99 -6.24 -22.38
N LYS A 363 -3.00 -5.35 -22.34
CA LYS A 363 -1.88 -5.30 -23.31
C LYS A 363 -0.59 -5.93 -22.77
N LEU A 364 -0.65 -6.59 -21.61
CA LEU A 364 0.47 -7.37 -21.09
C LEU A 364 0.72 -8.57 -21.99
N THR A 365 1.98 -8.87 -22.27
CA THR A 365 2.36 -10.06 -23.05
C THR A 365 3.59 -10.72 -22.45
N THR A 366 3.75 -12.01 -22.73
CA THR A 366 4.85 -12.83 -22.20
C THR A 366 6.18 -12.43 -22.84
N GLU A 367 6.16 -12.01 -24.10
CA GLU A 367 7.35 -11.59 -24.84
C GLU A 367 7.97 -10.35 -24.19
N ARG A 368 7.15 -9.32 -23.91
CA ARG A 368 7.63 -8.11 -23.24
C ARG A 368 8.08 -8.38 -21.81
N GLN A 369 7.45 -9.33 -21.13
CA GLN A 369 7.84 -9.77 -19.80
C GLN A 369 9.23 -10.45 -19.81
N ALA A 370 9.50 -11.29 -20.81
CA ALA A 370 10.75 -12.04 -20.94
C ALA A 370 11.97 -11.13 -21.19
N GLU A 371 11.77 -9.95 -21.78
CA GLU A 371 12.82 -8.93 -21.96
C GLU A 371 13.19 -8.19 -20.65
N ALA A 372 12.40 -8.34 -19.59
CA ALA A 372 12.57 -7.66 -18.31
C ALA A 372 12.97 -8.63 -17.20
N HIS A 373 13.83 -8.19 -16.28
CA HIS A 373 14.15 -8.97 -15.08
C HIS A 373 13.04 -8.86 -14.03
N ILE A 374 12.35 -7.71 -14.00
CA ILE A 374 11.23 -7.44 -13.08
C ILE A 374 10.08 -6.78 -13.83
N THR A 375 8.90 -7.40 -13.78
CA THR A 375 7.63 -6.79 -14.18
C THR A 375 6.94 -6.17 -12.96
N ARG A 376 6.53 -4.90 -13.07
CA ARG A 376 5.88 -4.14 -11.99
C ARG A 376 4.45 -3.83 -12.41
N LEU A 377 3.51 -4.57 -11.85
CA LEU A 377 2.07 -4.30 -11.95
C LEU A 377 1.70 -3.21 -10.95
N ARG A 378 1.02 -2.16 -11.39
CA ARG A 378 0.69 -0.99 -10.58
C ARG A 378 -0.81 -0.86 -10.45
N CYS A 379 -1.32 -1.04 -9.24
CA CYS A 379 -2.75 -0.96 -8.93
C CYS A 379 -3.16 0.45 -8.48
N ALA A 380 -2.21 1.21 -7.94
CA ALA A 380 -2.44 2.53 -7.40
C ALA A 380 -2.82 3.55 -8.48
N LEU A 381 -4.00 4.16 -8.31
CA LEU A 381 -4.40 5.36 -9.02
C LEU A 381 -3.76 6.58 -8.36
N THR A 382 -3.44 7.59 -9.16
CA THR A 382 -2.73 8.81 -8.74
C THR A 382 -3.53 10.08 -9.09
N PRO A 383 -4.75 10.25 -8.56
CA PRO A 383 -5.54 11.48 -8.77
C PRO A 383 -4.80 12.74 -8.32
N THR A 384 -3.88 12.61 -7.37
CA THR A 384 -2.98 13.67 -6.92
C THR A 384 -2.08 14.23 -8.04
N ALA A 385 -1.71 13.40 -9.02
CA ALA A 385 -0.87 13.79 -10.15
C ALA A 385 -1.64 14.48 -11.29
N THR A 386 -2.97 14.66 -11.17
CA THR A 386 -3.76 15.57 -12.03
C THR A 386 -3.56 17.05 -11.66
N GLY A 387 -2.99 17.34 -10.48
CA GLY A 387 -2.78 18.67 -9.91
C GLY A 387 -4.06 19.40 -9.48
N ARG A 388 -5.17 19.26 -10.21
CA ARG A 388 -6.48 19.80 -9.80
C ARG A 388 -7.11 18.98 -8.68
N GLY A 389 -6.95 17.65 -8.71
CA GLY A 389 -7.52 16.75 -7.70
C GLY A 389 -7.04 17.05 -6.28
N ILE A 390 -5.77 17.43 -6.11
CA ILE A 390 -5.22 17.68 -4.77
C ILE A 390 -5.62 19.01 -4.17
N ILE A 391 -5.64 20.09 -4.97
CA ILE A 391 -6.10 21.41 -4.49
C ILE A 391 -7.58 21.33 -4.16
N ALA A 392 -8.38 20.77 -5.06
CA ALA A 392 -9.83 20.67 -4.87
C ALA A 392 -10.16 19.84 -3.63
N HIS A 393 -9.56 18.65 -3.48
CA HIS A 393 -9.77 17.82 -2.29
C HIS A 393 -9.36 18.56 -1.01
N SER A 394 -8.19 19.20 -0.98
CA SER A 394 -7.68 19.87 0.22
C SER A 394 -8.51 21.10 0.61
N ALA A 395 -9.21 21.71 -0.34
CA ALA A 395 -10.14 22.81 -0.10
C ALA A 395 -11.49 22.36 0.47
N ILE A 396 -11.98 21.18 0.10
CA ILE A 396 -13.35 20.73 0.43
C ILE A 396 -13.44 19.59 1.44
N SER A 397 -12.33 18.91 1.73
CA SER A 397 -12.30 17.71 2.58
C SER A 397 -11.59 17.98 3.90
N GLY A 398 -11.95 17.19 4.91
CA GLY A 398 -11.29 17.24 6.23
C GLY A 398 -9.82 16.81 6.17
N PRO A 399 -9.03 17.08 7.23
CA PRO A 399 -7.62 16.67 7.32
C PRO A 399 -7.42 15.15 7.37
N SER A 400 -8.48 14.39 7.66
CA SER A 400 -8.45 12.94 7.87
C SER A 400 -8.63 12.12 6.59
N SER A 401 -8.46 12.70 5.41
CA SER A 401 -8.74 12.03 4.13
C SER A 401 -7.73 12.45 3.06
N SER A 402 -7.56 11.65 2.00
CA SER A 402 -6.76 12.03 0.83
C SER A 402 -7.40 11.53 -0.47
N PRO A 403 -7.07 12.13 -1.64
CA PRO A 403 -7.50 11.61 -2.93
C PRO A 403 -7.05 10.16 -3.19
N LEU A 404 -5.94 9.72 -2.59
CA LEU A 404 -5.45 8.35 -2.75
C LEU A 404 -6.35 7.35 -2.00
N MET A 405 -6.89 7.74 -0.83
CA MET A 405 -7.84 6.90 -0.09
C MET A 405 -9.16 6.73 -0.84
N GLU A 406 -9.61 7.77 -1.56
CA GLU A 406 -10.84 7.74 -2.37
C GLU A 406 -10.81 6.68 -3.47
N VAL A 407 -9.64 6.49 -4.08
CA VAL A 407 -9.47 5.58 -5.21
C VAL A 407 -9.01 4.20 -4.78
N LYS A 408 -8.50 4.03 -3.55
CA LYS A 408 -7.87 2.79 -3.08
C LYS A 408 -8.79 1.59 -3.26
N ALA A 409 -9.91 1.55 -2.54
CA ALA A 409 -10.79 0.39 -2.52
C ALA A 409 -11.45 0.16 -3.89
N ARG A 410 -11.88 1.24 -4.56
CA ARG A 410 -12.47 1.18 -5.91
C ARG A 410 -11.50 0.63 -6.94
N SER A 411 -10.22 1.01 -6.86
CA SER A 411 -9.18 0.48 -7.75
C SER A 411 -8.96 -1.00 -7.49
N ASP A 412 -8.82 -1.36 -6.22
CA ASP A 412 -8.38 -2.70 -5.82
C ASP A 412 -9.39 -3.79 -6.15
N ILE A 413 -10.69 -3.55 -5.91
CA ILE A 413 -11.72 -4.54 -6.26
C ILE A 413 -11.73 -4.89 -7.75
N LYS A 414 -11.20 -4.02 -8.63
CA LYS A 414 -11.12 -4.27 -10.07
C LYS A 414 -9.72 -4.72 -10.51
N THR A 415 -8.68 -3.99 -10.12
CA THR A 415 -7.30 -4.24 -10.54
C THR A 415 -6.74 -5.51 -9.93
N LEU A 416 -6.88 -5.72 -8.61
CA LEU A 416 -6.39 -6.94 -7.96
C LEU A 416 -7.20 -8.17 -8.39
N LYS A 417 -8.51 -8.02 -8.63
CA LYS A 417 -9.34 -9.08 -9.23
C LYS A 417 -8.78 -9.48 -10.59
N TRP A 418 -8.54 -8.50 -11.45
CA TRP A 418 -7.98 -8.77 -12.78
C TRP A 418 -6.62 -9.46 -12.70
N ILE A 419 -5.73 -8.99 -11.81
CA ILE A 419 -4.39 -9.58 -11.64
C ILE A 419 -4.51 -11.03 -11.18
N ARG A 420 -5.31 -11.31 -10.15
CA ARG A 420 -5.53 -12.67 -9.63
C ARG A 420 -6.04 -13.60 -10.73
N ASP A 421 -7.01 -13.14 -11.50
CA ASP A 421 -7.72 -13.99 -12.47
C ASP A 421 -6.90 -14.18 -13.76
N HIS A 422 -6.20 -13.13 -14.24
CA HIS A 422 -5.70 -13.09 -15.60
C HIS A 422 -4.21 -12.80 -15.78
N ALA A 423 -3.46 -12.40 -14.72
CA ALA A 423 -2.07 -11.99 -14.90
C ALA A 423 -1.20 -13.12 -15.47
N LEU A 424 -1.33 -14.35 -14.96
CA LEU A 424 -0.51 -15.49 -15.40
C LEU A 424 -0.90 -16.06 -16.75
N GLU A 425 -2.07 -15.68 -17.29
CA GLU A 425 -2.43 -16.00 -18.67
C GLU A 425 -1.62 -15.16 -19.67
N ARG A 426 -1.22 -13.94 -19.25
CA ARG A 426 -0.46 -12.99 -20.07
C ARG A 426 1.03 -12.95 -19.72
N LEU A 427 1.40 -13.27 -18.48
CA LEU A 427 2.76 -13.15 -17.95
C LEU A 427 3.32 -14.52 -17.56
N LYS A 428 3.70 -15.32 -18.56
CA LYS A 428 4.17 -16.71 -18.38
C LYS A 428 5.68 -16.86 -18.23
N ALA A 429 6.47 -15.81 -18.45
CA ALA A 429 7.92 -15.90 -18.34
C ALA A 429 8.35 -16.07 -16.89
N ASP A 430 9.45 -16.80 -16.66
CA ASP A 430 10.04 -17.04 -15.33
C ASP A 430 10.87 -15.85 -14.83
N THR A 431 10.33 -14.64 -14.99
CA THR A 431 10.90 -13.40 -14.48
C THR A 431 10.10 -12.88 -13.29
N SER A 432 10.72 -12.05 -12.44
CA SER A 432 10.07 -11.58 -11.21
C SER A 432 8.86 -10.71 -11.51
N ILE A 433 7.76 -10.93 -10.80
CA ILE A 433 6.57 -10.07 -10.86
C ILE A 433 6.40 -9.39 -9.51
N THR A 434 6.05 -8.11 -9.52
CA THR A 434 5.72 -7.35 -8.31
C THR A 434 4.37 -6.67 -8.51
N VAL A 435 3.52 -6.66 -7.49
CA VAL A 435 2.25 -5.94 -7.49
C VAL A 435 2.35 -4.77 -6.52
N GLY A 436 2.55 -3.58 -7.08
CA GLY A 436 2.73 -2.34 -6.35
C GLY A 436 1.41 -1.64 -6.04
N ASN A 437 1.18 -1.27 -4.78
CA ASN A 437 0.00 -0.52 -4.36
C ASN A 437 0.31 0.61 -3.35
N ASP A 438 -0.59 1.57 -3.26
CA ASP A 438 -0.69 2.53 -2.14
C ASP A 438 -1.53 1.89 -1.03
N PHE A 439 -1.20 2.17 0.23
CA PHE A 439 -1.85 1.59 1.42
C PHE A 439 -1.93 0.06 1.35
N ILE A 440 -0.77 -0.58 1.31
CA ILE A 440 -0.66 -2.05 1.22
C ILE A 440 -1.53 -2.73 2.30
N ASP A 441 -2.22 -3.79 1.91
CA ASP A 441 -3.16 -4.52 2.77
C ASP A 441 -3.18 -6.01 2.43
N GLY A 442 -3.95 -6.77 3.21
CA GLY A 442 -4.03 -8.22 3.06
C GLY A 442 -4.58 -8.67 1.70
N GLN A 443 -5.49 -7.91 1.09
CA GLN A 443 -6.01 -8.23 -0.26
C GLN A 443 -4.90 -8.22 -1.32
N THR A 444 -4.03 -7.20 -1.28
CA THR A 444 -2.89 -7.13 -2.22
C THR A 444 -1.93 -8.29 -1.99
N VAL A 445 -1.66 -8.65 -0.73
CA VAL A 445 -0.77 -9.76 -0.39
C VAL A 445 -1.35 -11.09 -0.82
N ASP A 446 -2.60 -11.40 -0.51
CA ASP A 446 -3.20 -12.69 -0.86
C ASP A 446 -3.29 -12.90 -2.37
N ALA A 447 -3.54 -11.84 -3.15
CA ALA A 447 -3.44 -11.92 -4.61
C ALA A 447 -2.03 -12.34 -5.05
N CYS A 448 -0.97 -11.82 -4.42
CA CYS A 448 0.40 -12.22 -4.71
C CYS A 448 0.76 -13.63 -4.23
N VAL A 449 0.29 -14.03 -3.04
CA VAL A 449 0.52 -15.38 -2.49
C VAL A 449 -0.12 -16.43 -3.40
N SER A 450 -1.39 -16.23 -3.80
CA SER A 450 -2.13 -17.10 -4.72
C SER A 450 -1.39 -17.26 -6.06
N LEU A 451 -0.94 -16.15 -6.65
CA LEU A 451 -0.21 -16.18 -7.92
C LEU A 451 1.17 -16.84 -7.78
N SER A 452 1.85 -16.64 -6.64
CA SER A 452 3.10 -17.34 -6.34
C SER A 452 2.86 -18.85 -6.26
N ALA A 453 1.82 -19.29 -5.55
CA ALA A 453 1.47 -20.70 -5.41
C ALA A 453 1.28 -21.37 -6.78
N ARG A 454 0.52 -20.70 -7.67
CA ARG A 454 0.30 -21.15 -9.06
C ARG A 454 1.60 -21.26 -9.86
N ARG A 455 2.53 -20.29 -9.74
CA ARG A 455 3.82 -20.34 -10.46
C ARG A 455 4.75 -21.43 -9.92
N PHE A 456 4.72 -21.67 -8.62
CA PHE A 456 5.45 -22.76 -7.97
C PHE A 456 4.78 -24.13 -8.14
N GLY A 457 3.54 -24.18 -8.63
CA GLY A 457 2.80 -25.44 -8.83
C GLY A 457 2.41 -26.11 -7.51
N VAL A 458 2.13 -25.31 -6.48
CA VAL A 458 1.76 -25.77 -5.14
C VAL A 458 0.32 -25.40 -4.80
N PRO A 459 -0.32 -26.10 -3.85
CA PRO A 459 -1.56 -25.68 -3.20
C PRO A 459 -1.67 -24.17 -2.94
N ASP A 460 -2.78 -23.55 -3.36
CA ASP A 460 -3.05 -22.14 -3.09
C ASP A 460 -3.61 -21.95 -1.67
N PRO A 461 -2.83 -21.40 -0.73
CA PRO A 461 -3.25 -21.27 0.67
C PRO A 461 -4.33 -20.19 0.89
N VAL A 462 -4.74 -19.47 -0.16
CA VAL A 462 -5.85 -18.50 -0.11
C VAL A 462 -7.18 -19.15 -0.52
N LEU A 463 -7.13 -20.22 -1.33
CA LEU A 463 -8.32 -20.88 -1.89
C LEU A 463 -8.65 -22.23 -1.25
N MET A 464 -7.78 -22.77 -0.39
CA MET A 464 -7.92 -24.12 0.18
C MET A 464 -9.14 -24.34 1.08
N ASP A 465 -9.83 -23.28 1.52
CA ASP A 465 -10.96 -23.39 2.47
C ASP A 465 -12.35 -23.16 1.82
N GLY A 466 -12.45 -23.22 0.50
CA GLY A 466 -13.71 -23.09 -0.24
C GLY A 466 -14.09 -24.35 -1.03
N ASN A 467 -14.65 -25.35 -0.35
CA ASN A 467 -15.27 -26.57 -0.91
C ASN A 467 -14.42 -27.35 -1.94
N VAL A 468 -13.75 -28.41 -1.46
CA VAL A 468 -13.70 -29.70 -2.17
C VAL A 468 -14.62 -30.66 -1.44
#